data_AF-A0A528FUS1-F1
#
_entry.id   AF-A0A528FUS1-F1
#
_cell.length_a   1.000
_cell.length_b   1.000
_cell.length_c   1.000
_cell.angle_alpha   90.00
_cell.angle_beta   90.00
_cell.angle_gamma   90.00
#
_symmetry.space_group_name_H-M   'P 1'
#
loop_
_entity.id
_entity.type
_entity.pdbx_description
1 polymer ?
#
loop_
_entity_poly.entity_id
_entity_poly.type
_entity_poly.pdbx_seq_one_letter_code
_entity_poly.pdbx_strand_id
1 'polypeptide(L)'
;AVLIATGRRAYSDSLGLKEAGVEVDERGRVKTDGHLTTNVPGIYAIGDVIAGPMLAHKAEDEGVAVAEIIAGQAGHVNYGVIPNVVYTL
;
A
#
# COMPACT_ATOMS: atom_id res chain seq x y z
N ALA A 1 18.34 -27.74 -7.32
CA ALA A 1 17.49 -26.65 -7.84
C ALA A 1 17.93 -25.33 -7.20
N VAL A 2 17.65 -24.20 -7.84
CA VAL A 2 17.93 -22.86 -7.28
C VAL A 2 16.60 -22.11 -7.15
N LEU A 3 16.34 -21.54 -5.97
CA LEU A 3 15.22 -20.63 -5.71
C LEU A 3 15.76 -19.19 -5.66
N ILE A 4 15.13 -18.29 -6.40
CA ILE A 4 15.43 -16.86 -6.35
C ILE A 4 14.32 -16.16 -5.56
N ALA A 5 14.64 -15.72 -4.34
CA ALA A 5 13.73 -15.03 -3.44
C ALA A 5 14.33 -13.70 -2.94
N THR A 6 14.83 -12.87 -3.87
CA THR A 6 15.57 -11.63 -3.57
C THR A 6 14.68 -10.44 -3.20
N GLY A 7 13.36 -10.61 -3.18
CA GLY A 7 12.42 -9.59 -2.76
C GLY A 7 11.18 -9.50 -3.64
N ARG A 8 10.40 -8.43 -3.43
CA ARG A 8 9.16 -8.10 -4.15
C ARG A 8 9.23 -6.65 -4.65
N ARG A 9 8.41 -6.32 -5.64
CA ARG A 9 8.21 -4.95 -6.14
C ARG A 9 6.70 -4.64 -6.18
N ALA A 10 6.36 -3.36 -6.04
CA ALA A 10 5.00 -2.90 -6.36
C ALA A 10 4.66 -3.25 -7.81
N TYR A 11 3.41 -3.62 -8.04
CA TYR A 11 2.89 -3.97 -9.36
C TYR A 11 1.71 -3.07 -9.69
N SER A 12 1.91 -2.21 -10.70
CA SER A 12 0.90 -1.27 -11.21
C SER A 12 0.89 -1.22 -12.74
N ASP A 13 1.54 -2.20 -13.37
CA ASP A 13 1.65 -2.29 -14.83
C ASP A 13 0.25 -2.43 -15.43
N SER A 14 -0.06 -1.63 -16.46
CA SER A 14 -1.36 -1.60 -17.16
C SER A 14 -2.58 -1.16 -16.33
N LEU A 15 -2.39 -0.57 -15.15
CA LEU A 15 -3.50 -0.08 -14.31
C LEU A 15 -4.07 1.28 -14.79
N GLY A 16 -3.41 1.96 -15.72
CA GLY A 16 -3.86 3.27 -16.23
C GLY A 16 -3.51 4.45 -15.32
N LEU A 17 -2.52 4.31 -14.42
CA LEU A 17 -2.17 5.35 -13.45
C LEU A 17 -1.75 6.67 -14.11
N LYS A 18 -1.03 6.59 -15.24
CA LYS A 18 -0.58 7.77 -15.97
C LYS A 18 -1.76 8.53 -16.59
N GLU A 19 -2.70 7.79 -17.17
CA GLU A 19 -3.93 8.31 -17.77
C GLU A 19 -4.84 8.93 -16.71
N ALA A 20 -4.87 8.34 -15.51
CA ALA A 20 -5.59 8.88 -14.36
C ALA A 20 -4.87 10.05 -13.67
N GLY A 21 -3.60 10.32 -14.00
CA GLY A 21 -2.79 11.37 -13.37
C GLY A 21 -2.26 11.02 -11.97
N VAL A 22 -2.25 9.74 -11.58
CA VAL A 22 -1.75 9.27 -10.28
C VAL A 22 -0.23 9.25 -10.28
N GLU A 23 0.37 9.92 -9.30
CA GLU A 23 1.82 9.96 -9.14
C GLU A 23 2.39 8.68 -8.51
N VAL A 24 3.55 8.27 -9.03
CA VAL A 24 4.36 7.18 -8.46
C VAL A 24 5.72 7.71 -8.01
N ASP A 25 6.33 7.05 -7.04
CA ASP A 25 7.69 7.36 -6.59
C ASP A 25 8.77 6.71 -7.47
N GLU A 26 10.03 6.98 -7.16
CA GLU A 26 11.20 6.46 -7.89
C GLU A 26 11.31 4.92 -7.85
N ARG A 27 10.59 4.25 -6.94
CA ARG A 27 10.53 2.79 -6.80
C ARG A 27 9.29 2.19 -7.46
N GLY A 28 8.48 2.99 -8.16
CA GLY A 28 7.26 2.57 -8.84
C GLY A 28 6.07 2.32 -7.91
N ARG A 29 6.12 2.84 -6.67
CA ARG A 29 5.00 2.76 -5.71
C ARG A 29 4.07 3.94 -5.90
N VAL A 30 2.77 3.74 -5.70
CA VAL A 30 1.79 4.84 -5.70
C VAL A 30 2.09 5.75 -4.51
N LYS A 31 2.22 7.07 -4.77
CA LYS A 31 2.41 8.04 -3.69
C LYS A 31 1.08 8.24 -2.97
N THR A 32 1.14 8.18 -1.65
CA THR A 32 -0.01 8.49 -0.78
C THR A 32 0.38 9.40 0.37
N ASP A 33 -0.59 10.10 0.93
CA ASP A 33 -0.45 10.84 2.19
C ASP A 33 -0.75 9.96 3.42
N GLY A 34 -0.87 10.59 4.60
CA GLY A 34 -1.18 9.90 5.86
C GLY A 34 -2.59 9.32 5.96
N HIS A 35 -3.49 9.67 5.03
CA HIS A 35 -4.84 9.11 4.91
C HIS A 35 -4.96 8.14 3.73
N LEU A 36 -3.82 7.69 3.19
CA LEU A 36 -3.74 6.74 2.08
C LEU A 36 -4.38 7.27 0.78
N THR A 37 -4.53 8.60 0.68
CA THR A 37 -5.05 9.29 -0.50
C THR A 37 -3.93 9.53 -1.51
N THR A 38 -4.23 9.40 -2.79
CA THR A 38 -3.30 9.81 -3.85
C THR A 38 -3.42 11.31 -4.13
N ASN A 39 -2.61 11.83 -5.06
CA ASN A 39 -2.75 13.20 -5.55
C ASN A 39 -4.06 13.45 -6.33
N VAL A 40 -4.79 12.40 -6.72
CA VAL A 40 -6.05 12.48 -7.46
C VAL A 40 -7.22 12.27 -6.48
N PRO A 41 -8.11 13.27 -6.30
CA PRO A 41 -9.23 13.15 -5.38
C PRO A 41 -10.13 11.95 -5.68
N GLY A 42 -10.48 11.18 -4.65
CA GLY A 42 -11.30 9.98 -4.77
C GLY A 42 -10.53 8.71 -5.15
N ILE A 43 -9.22 8.81 -5.43
CA ILE A 43 -8.34 7.65 -5.66
C ILE A 43 -7.46 7.43 -4.43
N TYR A 44 -7.51 6.21 -3.91
CA TYR A 44 -6.74 5.72 -2.76
C TYR A 44 -5.84 4.55 -3.18
N ALA A 45 -4.80 4.28 -2.41
CA ALA A 45 -3.95 3.10 -2.61
C ALA A 45 -3.47 2.52 -1.28
N ILE A 46 -3.39 1.19 -1.20
CA ILE A 46 -3.07 0.45 0.03
C ILE A 46 -2.14 -0.74 -0.26
N GLY A 47 -1.61 -1.35 0.79
CA GLY A 47 -0.87 -2.60 0.76
C GLY A 47 0.51 -2.47 0.11
N ASP A 48 0.87 -3.49 -0.67
CA ASP A 48 2.19 -3.65 -1.28
C ASP A 48 2.49 -2.63 -2.38
N VAL A 49 1.48 -1.91 -2.89
CA VAL A 49 1.65 -0.93 -3.99
C VAL A 49 2.10 0.45 -3.50
N ILE A 50 2.04 0.70 -2.19
CA ILE A 50 2.45 1.98 -1.56
C ILE A 50 3.71 1.80 -0.70
N ALA A 51 4.16 2.87 -0.05
CA ALA A 51 5.26 2.79 0.91
C ALA A 51 4.87 2.02 2.19
N GLY A 52 5.86 1.42 2.85
CA GLY A 52 5.68 0.63 4.08
C GLY A 52 6.16 -0.82 3.95
N PRO A 53 6.01 -1.63 5.02
CA PRO A 53 6.32 -3.05 4.98
C PRO A 53 5.31 -3.81 4.10
N MET A 54 5.80 -4.74 3.28
CA MET A 54 4.99 -5.57 2.37
C MET A 54 4.47 -6.80 3.12
N LEU A 55 3.43 -6.61 3.93
CA LEU A 55 2.85 -7.61 4.83
C LEU A 55 1.33 -7.66 4.64
N ALA A 56 0.75 -8.87 4.73
CA ALA A 56 -0.67 -9.08 4.52
C ALA A 56 -1.54 -8.28 5.52
N HIS A 57 -1.28 -8.43 6.82
CA HIS A 57 -2.04 -7.73 7.87
C HIS A 57 -1.87 -6.20 7.82
N LYS A 58 -0.74 -5.70 7.30
CA LYS A 58 -0.58 -4.26 7.02
C LYS A 58 -1.56 -3.79 5.95
N ALA A 59 -1.68 -4.55 4.85
CA ALA A 59 -2.60 -4.23 3.77
C ALA A 59 -4.07 -4.34 4.22
N GLU A 60 -4.38 -5.30 5.10
CA GLU A 60 -5.71 -5.47 5.71
C GLU A 60 -6.11 -4.23 6.52
N ASP A 61 -5.26 -3.80 7.46
CA ASP A 61 -5.53 -2.63 8.31
C ASP A 61 -5.67 -1.33 7.50
N GLU A 62 -4.83 -1.14 6.47
CA GLU A 62 -4.96 0.00 5.56
C GLU A 62 -6.27 -0.03 4.76
N GLY A 63 -6.73 -1.21 4.35
CA GLY A 63 -8.00 -1.38 3.68
C GLY A 63 -9.18 -0.99 4.57
N VAL A 64 -9.14 -1.40 5.84
CA VAL A 64 -10.15 -1.00 6.84
C VAL A 64 -10.12 0.52 7.04
N ALA A 65 -8.93 1.10 7.25
CA ALA A 65 -8.78 2.54 7.45
C ALA A 65 -9.32 3.35 6.26
N VAL A 66 -9.03 2.97 5.02
CA VAL A 66 -9.56 3.65 3.83
C VAL A 66 -11.08 3.52 3.75
N ALA A 67 -11.65 2.34 4.04
CA ALA A 67 -13.09 2.15 4.04
C ALA A 67 -13.80 3.05 5.08
N GLU A 68 -13.23 3.16 6.28
CA GLU A 68 -13.71 4.06 7.34
C GLU A 68 -13.61 5.53 6.92
N ILE A 69 -12.48 5.95 6.33
CA ILE A 69 -12.28 7.31 5.82
C ILE A 69 -13.33 7.65 4.75
N ILE A 70 -13.58 6.74 3.80
CA ILE A 70 -14.61 6.92 2.76
C ILE A 70 -16.01 7.05 3.39
N ALA A 71 -16.27 6.36 4.49
CA ALA A 71 -17.52 6.46 5.25
C ALA A 71 -17.61 7.71 6.16
N GLY A 72 -16.62 8.59 6.15
CA GLY A 72 -16.56 9.79 6.99
C GLY A 72 -16.16 9.52 8.45
N GLN A 73 -15.56 8.36 8.72
CA GLN A 73 -15.03 7.98 10.03
C GLN A 73 -13.53 8.29 10.14
N ALA A 74 -12.96 8.08 11.33
CA ALA A 74 -11.56 8.41 11.65
C ALA A 74 -10.62 7.20 11.47
N GLY A 75 -10.57 6.64 10.26
CA GLY A 75 -9.68 5.51 9.95
C GLY A 75 -8.19 5.89 10.07
N HIS A 76 -7.40 5.03 10.71
CA HIS A 76 -5.97 5.26 10.95
C HIS A 76 -5.21 3.94 11.10
N VAL A 77 -3.93 3.93 10.69
CA VAL A 77 -3.01 2.80 10.89
C VAL A 77 -1.75 3.29 11.61
N ASN A 78 -1.43 2.67 12.75
CA ASN A 78 -0.17 2.93 13.45
C ASN A 78 0.91 1.94 12.97
N TYR A 79 1.76 2.39 12.06
CA TYR A 79 2.84 1.58 11.48
C TYR A 79 3.89 1.14 12.52
N GLY A 80 3.99 1.86 13.66
CA GLY A 80 4.96 1.55 14.72
C GLY A 80 4.64 0.27 15.50
N VAL A 81 3.44 -0.29 15.32
CA VAL A 81 3.00 -1.52 16.02
C VAL A 81 2.68 -2.68 15.07
N ILE A 82 2.98 -2.54 13.78
CA ILE A 82 2.77 -3.62 12.80
C ILE A 82 3.81 -4.73 13.05
N PRO A 83 3.39 -5.96 13.41
CA PRO A 83 4.32 -7.04 13.68
C PRO A 83 4.99 -7.54 12.40
N ASN A 84 6.20 -8.08 12.52
CA ASN A 84 6.91 -8.74 11.44
C ASN A 84 7.25 -10.17 11.88
N VAL A 85 6.87 -11.16 11.08
CA VAL A 85 6.92 -12.58 11.46
C VAL A 85 7.63 -13.38 10.37
N VAL A 86 8.57 -14.23 10.78
CA VAL A 86 9.17 -15.26 9.94
C VAL A 86 8.66 -16.62 10.42
N TYR A 87 8.03 -17.38 9.53
CA TYR A 87 7.45 -18.69 9.82
C TYR A 87 8.47 -19.81 9.62
N THR A 88 9.53 -19.84 10.43
CA THR A 88 10.45 -20.97 10.49
C THR A 88 9.93 -22.07 11.43
N LEU A 89 10.52 -23.26 11.32
CA LEU A 89 10.37 -24.34 12.31
C LEU A 89 11.30 -24.10 13.51
#